data_AF-M3ET73-F1
#
_entry.id   AF-M3ET73-F1
#
_cell.length_a   1.000
_cell.length_b   1.000
_cell.length_c   1.000
_cell.angle_alpha   90.00
_cell.angle_beta   90.00
_cell.angle_gamma   90.00
#
_symmetry.space_group_name_H-M   'P 1'
#
loop_
_entity.id
_entity.type
_entity.pdbx_description
1 polymer ?
#
loop_
_entity_poly.entity_id
_entity_poly.type
_entity_poly.pdbx_seq_one_letter_code
_entity_poly.pdbx_strand_id
1 'polypeptide(L)' 'MLFNSLPFLFLFLITYLIYWNVDVPAKKKVLFVSSIVFYGYSHITFLIHFLLIIGINYYLSVKLWEKKKKGNPQKVF' A
#
# COMPACT_ATOMS: atom_id res chain seq x y z
N MET A 1 7.42 12.05 5.50
CA MET A 1 7.16 12.89 6.71
C MET A 1 7.38 12.04 7.96
N LEU A 2 7.67 12.65 9.12
CA LEU A 2 7.64 11.95 10.40
C LEU A 2 6.21 11.92 10.96
N PHE A 3 5.83 10.86 11.67
CA PHE A 3 4.50 10.72 12.27
C PHE A 3 4.20 11.76 13.37
N ASN A 4 5.22 12.35 13.98
CA ASN A 4 5.09 13.39 15.01
C ASN A 4 5.25 14.82 14.45
N SER A 5 5.14 15.00 13.13
CA SER A 5 5.37 16.30 12.48
C SER A 5 4.06 17.02 12.13
N LEU A 6 4.09 18.35 12.12
CA LEU A 6 2.93 19.17 11.70
C LEU A 6 2.40 18.81 10.29
N PRO A 7 3.25 18.58 9.26
CA PRO A 7 2.77 18.16 7.96
C PRO A 7 1.96 16.86 7.98
N PHE A 8 2.34 15.91 8.85
CA PHE A 8 1.57 14.67 9.03
C PHE A 8 0.22 14.95 9.68
N LEU A 9 0.13 15.82 10.69
CA LEU A 9 -1.13 16.17 11.33
C LEU A 9 -2.14 16.77 10.33
N PHE A 10 -1.69 17.68 9.46
CA PHE A 10 -2.55 18.25 8.42
C PHE A 10 -2.99 17.21 7.40
N LEU A 11 -2.06 16.38 6.91
CA LEU A 11 -2.38 15.30 5.98
C LEU A 11 -3.38 14.31 6.59
N PHE A 12 -3.19 13.95 7.86
CA PHE A 12 -4.08 13.09 8.62
C PHE A 12 -5.48 13.70 8.74
N LEU A 13 -5.58 14.96 9.15
CA LEU A 13 -6.87 15.63 9.34
C LEU A 13 -7.66 15.71 8.02
N ILE A 14 -6.99 16.12 6.93
CA ILE A 14 -7.61 16.16 5.59
C ILE A 14 -8.05 14.76 5.17
N THR A 15 -7.17 13.76 5.31
CA THR A 15 -7.48 12.37 4.97
C THR A 15 -8.66 11.84 5.76
N TYR A 16 -8.71 12.13 7.07
CA TYR A 16 -9.78 11.72 7.97
C TYR A 16 -11.12 12.32 7.55
N LEU A 17 -11.15 13.63 7.28
CA LEU A 17 -12.36 14.31 6.83
C LEU A 17 -12.84 13.75 5.49
N ILE A 18 -11.96 13.57 4.51
CA ILE A 18 -12.32 12.98 3.20
C ILE A 18 -12.81 11.54 3.39
N TYR A 19 -12.11 10.72 4.18
CA TYR A 19 -12.43 9.31 4.38
C TYR A 19 -13.86 9.08 4.89
N TRP A 20 -14.34 9.95 5.79
CA TRP A 20 -15.70 9.86 6.33
C TRP A 20 -16.77 10.42 5.40
N ASN A 21 -16.40 11.23 4.42
CA ASN A 21 -17.33 11.85 3.46
C ASN A 21 -17.40 11.13 2.10
N VAL A 22 -16.71 9.99 1.93
CA VAL A 22 -16.72 9.22 0.68
C VAL A 22 -17.34 7.83 0.85
N ASP A 23 -17.90 7.32 -0.26
CA ASP A 23 -18.48 5.98 -0.31
C ASP A 23 -17.44 4.88 -0.04
N VAL A 24 -17.93 3.72 0.41
CA VAL A 24 -17.13 2.53 0.74
C VAL A 24 -16.06 2.16 -0.31
N PRO A 25 -16.33 2.15 -1.64
CA PRO A 25 -15.28 1.87 -2.63
C PRO A 25 -14.20 2.95 -2.71
N ALA A 26 -14.55 4.21 -2.47
CA ALA A 26 -13.63 5.35 -2.54
C ALA A 26 -12.72 5.44 -1.30
N LYS A 27 -13.16 4.93 -0.14
CA LYS A 27 -12.34 4.89 1.09
C LYS A 27 -10.97 4.26 0.89
N LYS A 28 -10.89 3.14 0.15
CA LYS A 28 -9.62 2.47 -0.16
C LYS A 28 -8.71 3.36 -1.01
N LYS A 29 -9.27 4.08 -1.97
CA LYS A 29 -8.52 5.02 -2.82
C LYS A 29 -7.97 6.18 -2.01
N VAL A 30 -8.77 6.75 -1.11
CA VAL A 30 -8.35 7.84 -0.21
C VAL A 30 -7.16 7.39 0.64
N LEU A 31 -7.26 6.25 1.31
CA LEU A 31 -6.16 5.73 2.13
C LEU A 31 -4.90 5.46 1.30
N PHE A 32 -5.05 4.93 0.09
CA PHE A 32 -3.93 4.64 -0.80
C PHE A 32 -3.21 5.92 -1.24
N VAL A 33 -3.97 6.92 -1.72
CA VAL A 33 -3.41 8.21 -2.15
C VAL A 33 -2.74 8.93 -0.98
N SER A 34 -3.37 8.98 0.19
CA SER A 34 -2.77 9.61 1.38
C SER A 34 -1.49 8.91 1.82
N SER A 35 -1.42 7.58 1.67
CA SER A 35 -0.20 6.82 1.95
C SER A 35 0.92 7.19 0.97
N ILE A 36 0.62 7.30 -0.33
CA ILE A 36 1.58 7.75 -1.34
C ILE A 36 2.10 9.17 -1.01
N VAL A 37 1.21 10.09 -0.63
CA VAL A 37 1.60 11.46 -0.26
C VAL A 37 2.50 11.44 0.99
N PHE A 38 2.15 10.66 2.01
CA PHE A 38 2.92 10.55 3.23
C PHE A 38 4.36 10.04 2.99
N TYR A 39 4.49 8.95 2.24
CA TYR A 39 5.78 8.34 1.91
C TYR A 39 6.57 9.17 0.88
N GLY A 40 5.89 9.78 -0.09
CA GLY A 40 6.50 10.56 -1.16
C GLY A 40 6.98 11.95 -0.76
N TYR A 41 6.42 12.55 0.31
CA TYR A 41 6.73 13.94 0.69
C TYR A 41 8.19 14.19 1.05
N SER A 42 8.85 13.26 1.74
CA SER A 42 10.24 13.48 2.17
C SER A 42 11.23 13.23 1.03
N HIS A 43 11.14 12.07 0.39
CA HIS A 43 12.02 11.71 -0.72
C HIS A 43 11.26 10.85 -1.73
N ILE A 44 11.00 11.40 -2.91
CA ILE A 44 10.32 10.66 -4.00
C ILE A 44 11.09 9.39 -4.41
N THR A 45 12.42 9.42 -4.32
CA THR A 45 13.28 8.27 -4.58
C THR A 45 12.98 7.10 -3.64
N PHE A 46 12.68 7.39 -2.37
CA PHE A 46 12.29 6.37 -1.40
C PHE A 46 10.94 5.74 -1.77
N LEU A 47 9.98 6.54 -2.24
CA LEU A 47 8.69 6.03 -2.70
C LEU A 47 8.85 5.08 -3.88
N ILE A 48 9.66 5.45 -4.89
CA ILE A 48 9.92 4.59 -6.06
C ILE A 48 10.58 3.29 -5.62
N HIS A 49 11.60 3.37 -4.76
CA HIS A 49 12.29 2.21 -4.23
C HIS A 49 11.33 1.28 -3.46
N PHE A 50 10.49 1.85 -2.60
CA PHE A 50 9.48 1.12 -1.83
C PHE A 50 8.45 0.42 -2.71
N LEU A 51 7.91 1.11 -3.72
CA LEU A 51 6.98 0.53 -4.69
C LEU A 51 7.63 -0.60 -5.50
N LEU A 52 8.90 -0.43 -5.89
CA LEU A 52 9.67 -1.44 -6.61
C LEU A 52 9.87 -2.69 -5.75
N ILE A 53 10.27 -2.52 -4.49
CA ILE A 53 10.42 -3.65 -3.55
C ILE A 53 9.08 -4.38 -3.36
N ILE A 54 7.99 -3.66 -3.15
CA ILE A 54 6.65 -4.26 -3.02
C ILE A 54 6.29 -5.03 -4.30
N GLY A 55 6.51 -4.44 -5.47
CA GLY A 55 6.22 -5.06 -6.75
C GLY A 55 7.01 -6.35 -6.96
N ILE A 56 8.31 -6.34 -6.67
CA ILE A 56 9.17 -7.54 -6.76
C ILE A 56 8.72 -8.61 -5.77
N ASN A 57 8.46 -8.24 -4.52
CA ASN A 57 8.00 -9.20 -3.50
C ASN A 57 6.66 -9.82 -3.88
N TYR A 58 5.74 -9.01 -4.38
CA TYR A 58 4.45 -9.50 -4.86
C TYR A 58 4.63 -10.47 -6.04
N TYR A 59 5.43 -10.10 -7.04
CA TYR A 59 5.71 -10.97 -8.19
C TYR A 59 6.33 -12.32 -7.75
N LEU A 60 7.33 -12.27 -6.87
CA LEU A 60 7.97 -13.48 -6.34
C LEU A 60 6.99 -14.33 -5.53
N SER A 61 6.16 -13.70 -4.69
CA SER A 61 5.13 -14.38 -3.89
C SER A 61 4.12 -15.12 -4.77
N VAL A 62 3.63 -14.48 -5.84
CA VAL A 62 2.72 -15.10 -6.82
C VAL A 62 3.40 -16.29 -7.50
N LYS A 63 4.65 -16.12 -7.97
CA LYS A 63 5.40 -17.19 -8.64
C LYS A 63 5.67 -18.38 -7.70
N LEU A 64 5.95 -18.12 -6.43
CA LEU A 64 6.11 -19.15 -5.40
C LEU A 64 4.79 -19.86 -5.13
N TRP A 65 3.68 -19.13 -5.06
CA TRP A 65 2.34 -19.69 -4.87
C TRP A 65 1.92 -20.60 -6.03
N GLU A 66 2.20 -20.19 -7.27
CA GLU A 66 1.95 -21.01 -8.46
C GLU A 66 2.81 -22.29 -8.47
N LYS A 67 4.09 -22.19 -8.11
CA LYS A 67 4.96 -23.36 -7.96
C LYS A 67 4.47 -24.30 -6.87
N LYS A 68 3.99 -23.78 -5.74
CA LYS A 68 3.38 -24.58 -4.67
C LYS A 68 2.13 -25.32 -5.14
N LYS A 69 1.25 -24.66 -5.91
CA LYS A 69 0.06 -25.29 -6.52
C LYS A 69 0.44 -26.39 -7.53
N LYS A 70 1.52 -26.19 -8.31
CA LYS A 70 1.99 -27.18 -9.30
C LYS A 70 2.74 -28.37 -8.68
N GLY A 71 3.50 -28.13 -7.60
CA GLY A 71 4.30 -29.15 -6.90
C GLY A 71 3.53 -29.94 -5.85
N ASN A 72 2.31 -29.52 -5.50
CA ASN A 72 1.41 -30.25 -4.62
C ASN A 72 0.08 -30.45 -5.35
N PRO A 73 -0.04 -31.45 -6.26
CA PRO A 73 -1.35 -31.84 -6.74
C PRO A 73 -2.14 -32.23 -5.50
N GLN A 74 -3.18 -31.46 -5.21
CA GLN A 74 -4.16 -31.76 -4.19
C GLN A 74 -4.60 -33.22 -4.33
N LYS A 75 -3.99 -34.12 -3.54
CA LYS A 75 -4.67 -35.32 -3.04
C LYS A 75 -5.61 -34.80 -1.96
N VAL A 76 -6.72 -34.22 -2.40
CA VAL A 76 -7.92 -34.14 -1.58
C VAL A 76 -8.44 -35.57 -1.61
N PHE A 77 -8.27 -36.25 -0.47
CA PHE A 77 -8.98 -37.48 -0.15
C PHE A 77 -10.49 -37.24 -0.20
#